data_AF-A0A1M5E9X6-F1
#
_entry.id   AF-A0A1M5E9X6-F1
#
_cell.length_a   1.000
_cell.length_b   1.000
_cell.length_c   1.000
_cell.angle_alpha   90.00
_cell.angle_beta   90.00
_cell.angle_gamma   90.00
#
_symmetry.space_group_name_H-M   'P 1'
#
loop_
_entity.id
_entity.type
_entity.pdbx_description
1 polymer ?
#
loop_
_entity_poly.entity_id
_entity_poly.type
_entity_poly.pdbx_seq_one_letter_code
_entity_poly.pdbx_strand_id
1 'polypeptide(L)'
;MIHLVLELYIIVKILVPNNYYDLLRRKTIRYWPRHSVKTITKRKFLKQCDQYFKSFTSYIAPKNKILLGLTGGVDTRALIAGIRGNGVNPRLITWTGNRLPKKEVNVVLKMKEHLGCEHVYMDPSLLLEHDRFNELRKAGNKATGFSRGPSRLTANMGEVVLPNEVFVRGFGGEVIRGFYNRHKSAMTGNLVKDFANLYKTSRIKEPSEAFTKFVEESTRGFLERANYDKNLFNIDIRDLLYWEQRMGMWGANMLNEMDPAIYSIVGFNSRPLYEASFGLKSNKRLGSEIMLKITAQYDKAFSEIGVVS
;
A
#
# COMPACT_ATOMS: atom_id res chain seq x y z
N MET A 1 4.08 -10.52 17.26
CA MET A 1 2.83 -10.57 16.49
C MET A 1 3.15 -10.58 15.00
N ILE A 2 2.94 -11.72 14.34
CA ILE A 2 3.25 -11.96 12.92
C ILE A 2 2.26 -11.12 12.09
N HIS A 3 2.74 -10.05 11.43
CA HIS A 3 1.90 -9.08 10.71
C HIS A 3 1.59 -9.48 9.26
N LEU A 4 1.74 -10.74 8.92
CA LEU A 4 1.51 -11.25 7.58
C LEU A 4 0.70 -12.53 7.74
N VAL A 5 -0.43 -12.63 7.04
CA VAL A 5 -1.36 -13.74 7.21
C VAL A 5 -1.51 -14.43 5.88
N LEU A 6 -0.78 -15.52 5.64
CA LEU A 6 -0.93 -16.29 4.40
C LEU A 6 -2.35 -16.88 4.28
N GLU A 7 -2.92 -17.30 5.42
CA GLU A 7 -4.31 -17.74 5.58
C GLU A 7 -4.74 -17.48 7.05
N LEU A 8 -5.93 -16.89 7.28
CA LEU A 8 -6.46 -16.62 8.64
C LEU A 8 -7.10 -17.86 9.27
N TYR A 9 -7.65 -18.75 8.44
CA TYR A 9 -8.39 -19.94 8.85
C TYR A 9 -8.06 -21.11 7.91
N ILE A 10 -7.93 -22.32 8.45
CA ILE A 10 -7.54 -23.52 7.68
C ILE A 10 -8.53 -23.82 6.54
N ILE A 11 -9.82 -23.68 6.81
CA ILE A 11 -10.91 -24.03 5.88
C ILE A 11 -11.40 -22.85 5.02
N VAL A 12 -11.00 -21.61 5.32
CA VAL A 12 -11.43 -20.42 4.57
C VAL A 12 -10.27 -19.87 3.76
N LYS A 13 -10.41 -19.90 2.43
CA LYS A 13 -9.39 -19.40 1.50
C LYS A 13 -9.82 -18.05 0.93
N ILE A 14 -8.88 -17.12 0.84
CA ILE A 14 -9.09 -15.81 0.24
C ILE A 14 -9.07 -15.95 -1.29
N LEU A 15 -10.01 -15.29 -1.98
CA LEU A 15 -9.96 -15.12 -3.43
C LEU A 15 -8.79 -14.19 -3.78
N VAL A 16 -7.82 -14.70 -4.53
CA VAL A 16 -6.62 -13.92 -4.85
C VAL A 16 -6.97 -12.76 -5.78
N PRO A 17 -6.42 -11.54 -5.57
CA PRO A 17 -6.62 -10.44 -6.51
C PRO A 17 -6.27 -10.81 -7.94
N ASN A 18 -6.88 -10.11 -8.91
CA ASN A 18 -6.76 -10.39 -10.34
C ASN A 18 -7.26 -11.77 -10.80
N ASN A 19 -7.97 -12.48 -9.92
CA ASN A 19 -8.67 -13.73 -10.22
C ASN A 19 -10.16 -13.58 -9.89
N TYR A 20 -11.01 -14.37 -10.57
CA TYR A 20 -12.39 -14.60 -10.17
C TYR A 20 -12.57 -16.08 -9.76
N TYR A 21 -13.61 -16.39 -8.99
CA TYR A 21 -13.94 -17.78 -8.66
C TYR A 21 -15.00 -18.29 -9.63
N ASP A 22 -14.66 -19.32 -10.39
CA ASP A 22 -15.58 -20.03 -11.27
C ASP A 22 -16.32 -21.11 -10.46
N LEU A 23 -17.61 -20.89 -10.19
CA LEU A 23 -18.43 -21.79 -9.37
C LEU A 23 -18.63 -23.16 -10.00
N LEU A 24 -18.75 -23.23 -11.33
CA LEU A 24 -18.97 -24.48 -12.05
C LEU A 24 -17.72 -25.34 -12.02
N ARG A 25 -16.56 -24.70 -12.26
CA ARG A 25 -15.26 -25.38 -12.24
C ARG A 25 -14.65 -25.48 -10.84
N ARG A 26 -15.28 -24.85 -9.85
CA ARG A 26 -14.84 -24.71 -8.45
C ARG A 26 -13.36 -24.29 -8.32
N LYS A 27 -12.91 -23.41 -9.21
CA LYS A 27 -11.50 -22.99 -9.28
C LYS A 27 -11.37 -21.49 -9.51
N THR A 28 -10.24 -20.94 -9.11
CA THR A 28 -9.89 -19.56 -9.41
C THR A 28 -9.39 -19.43 -10.86
N ILE A 29 -9.76 -18.35 -11.54
CA ILE A 29 -9.32 -18.04 -12.90
C ILE A 29 -8.71 -16.65 -12.91
N ARG A 30 -7.46 -16.55 -13.37
CA ARG A 30 -6.79 -15.26 -13.58
C ARG A 30 -7.40 -14.54 -14.79
N TYR A 31 -7.82 -13.29 -14.59
CA TYR A 31 -8.35 -12.43 -15.67
C TYR A 31 -7.42 -11.25 -16.01
N TRP A 32 -6.38 -11.03 -15.22
CA TRP A 32 -5.36 -10.01 -15.45
C TRP A 32 -3.98 -10.52 -14.98
N PRO A 33 -2.87 -10.21 -15.68
CA PRO A 33 -2.76 -9.39 -16.89
C PRO A 33 -3.40 -10.01 -18.14
N ARG A 34 -3.66 -9.18 -19.17
CA ARG A 34 -4.35 -9.60 -20.41
C ARG A 34 -3.49 -9.56 -21.67
N HIS A 35 -2.35 -8.86 -21.62
CA HIS A 35 -1.44 -8.70 -22.74
C HIS A 35 -0.07 -8.28 -22.22
N SER A 36 0.95 -8.53 -23.03
CA SER A 36 2.33 -8.18 -22.74
C SER A 36 2.52 -6.69 -22.47
N VAL A 37 3.21 -6.37 -21.38
CA VAL A 37 3.53 -4.99 -21.05
C VAL A 37 4.50 -4.42 -22.08
N LYS A 38 4.13 -3.30 -22.70
CA LYS A 38 4.96 -2.60 -23.69
C LYS A 38 5.99 -1.73 -22.98
N THR A 39 7.21 -1.70 -23.49
CA THR A 39 8.23 -0.76 -23.03
C THR A 39 7.80 0.68 -23.32
N ILE A 40 7.90 1.56 -22.33
CA ILE A 40 7.57 2.98 -22.46
C ILE A 40 8.68 3.89 -21.93
N THR A 41 8.63 5.15 -22.33
CA THR A 41 9.53 6.18 -21.83
C THR A 41 9.01 6.78 -20.52
N LYS A 42 9.91 7.34 -19.71
CA LYS A 42 9.55 8.12 -18.51
C LYS A 42 8.50 9.19 -18.84
N ARG A 43 8.63 9.90 -19.96
CA ARG A 43 7.66 10.92 -20.39
C ARG A 43 6.25 10.35 -20.57
N LYS A 44 6.11 9.16 -21.18
CA LYS A 44 4.81 8.49 -21.33
C LYS A 44 4.24 8.07 -19.98
N PHE A 45 5.07 7.55 -19.07
CA PHE A 45 4.66 7.21 -17.72
C PHE A 45 4.15 8.42 -16.94
N LEU A 46 4.88 9.54 -16.95
CA LEU A 46 4.48 10.77 -16.28
C LEU A 46 3.15 11.35 -16.82
N LYS A 47 2.88 11.21 -18.13
CA LYS A 47 1.56 11.50 -18.70
C LYS A 47 0.45 10.58 -18.18
N GLN A 48 0.77 9.30 -17.92
CA GLN A 48 -0.17 8.38 -17.28
C GLN A 48 -0.45 8.78 -15.83
N CYS A 49 0.54 9.32 -15.12
CA CYS A 49 0.35 9.92 -13.80
C CYS A 49 -0.60 11.13 -13.85
N ASP A 50 -0.46 12.03 -14.85
CA ASP A 50 -1.39 13.16 -15.03
C ASP A 50 -2.82 12.68 -15.19
N GLN A 51 -3.04 11.72 -16.10
CA GLN A 51 -4.37 11.16 -16.32
C GLN A 51 -4.91 10.47 -15.07
N TYR A 52 -4.05 9.78 -14.32
CA TYR A 52 -4.42 9.14 -13.06
C TYR A 52 -4.88 10.16 -12.03
N PHE A 53 -4.07 11.17 -11.72
CA PHE A 53 -4.40 12.15 -10.69
C PHE A 53 -5.62 12.97 -11.06
N LYS A 54 -5.75 13.40 -12.33
CA LYS A 54 -6.95 14.08 -12.82
C LYS A 54 -8.20 13.24 -12.61
N SER A 55 -8.16 11.95 -12.95
CA SER A 55 -9.31 11.05 -12.79
C SER A 55 -9.61 10.77 -11.32
N PHE A 56 -8.56 10.56 -10.51
CA PHE A 56 -8.68 10.28 -9.08
C PHE A 56 -9.31 11.45 -8.34
N THR A 57 -8.80 12.68 -8.53
CA THR A 57 -9.35 13.87 -7.89
C THR A 57 -10.76 14.18 -8.36
N SER A 58 -11.04 14.06 -9.67
CA SER A 58 -12.39 14.26 -10.21
C SER A 58 -13.42 13.27 -9.67
N TYR A 59 -13.00 12.05 -9.32
CA TYR A 59 -13.89 11.05 -8.73
C TYR A 59 -14.15 11.31 -7.24
N ILE A 60 -13.10 11.62 -6.47
CA ILE A 60 -13.17 11.60 -5.00
C ILE A 60 -13.52 12.96 -4.39
N ALA A 61 -12.97 14.05 -4.92
CA ALA A 61 -13.05 15.38 -4.33
C ALA A 61 -14.45 16.02 -4.36
N PRO A 62 -15.32 15.76 -5.37
CA PRO A 62 -16.69 16.30 -5.34
C PRO A 62 -17.55 15.74 -4.20
N LYS A 63 -17.19 14.58 -3.64
CA LYS A 63 -17.99 13.86 -2.65
C LYS A 63 -17.35 13.84 -1.26
N ASN A 64 -16.05 14.11 -1.17
CA ASN A 64 -15.29 13.90 0.07
C ASN A 64 -14.18 14.94 0.22
N LYS A 65 -13.90 15.30 1.48
CA LYS A 65 -12.65 15.95 1.85
C LYS A 65 -11.54 14.91 1.94
N ILE A 66 -10.36 15.22 1.43
CA ILE A 66 -9.22 14.28 1.41
C ILE A 66 -8.39 14.48 2.68
N LEU A 67 -8.23 13.41 3.45
CA LEU A 67 -7.23 13.30 4.52
C LEU A 67 -6.05 12.47 4.01
N LEU A 68 -4.82 12.98 4.13
CA LEU A 68 -3.59 12.29 3.74
C LEU A 68 -2.62 12.22 4.91
N GLY A 69 -1.99 11.06 5.10
CA GLY A 69 -0.84 10.97 6.00
C GLY A 69 0.27 11.90 5.49
N LEU A 70 1.03 12.54 6.38
CA LEU A 70 2.27 13.24 6.04
C LEU A 70 3.42 12.57 6.79
N THR A 71 4.31 11.94 6.03
CA THR A 71 5.51 11.23 6.51
C THR A 71 6.73 11.65 5.68
N GLY A 72 7.94 11.24 6.06
CA GLY A 72 9.15 11.48 5.25
C GLY A 72 9.22 10.66 3.94
N GLY A 73 8.23 9.79 3.69
CA GLY A 73 8.22 8.83 2.59
C GLY A 73 7.87 9.44 1.23
N VAL A 74 8.44 8.86 0.17
CA VAL A 74 8.27 9.34 -1.21
C VAL A 74 6.91 9.03 -1.83
N ASP A 75 6.23 7.97 -1.36
CA ASP A 75 4.94 7.55 -1.93
C ASP A 75 3.85 8.58 -1.59
N THR A 76 3.74 8.92 -0.30
CA THR A 76 2.86 9.98 0.19
C THR A 76 3.16 11.35 -0.44
N ARG A 77 4.44 11.68 -0.62
CA ARG A 77 4.88 12.93 -1.25
C ARG A 77 4.33 13.07 -2.67
N ALA A 78 4.45 12.00 -3.47
CA ALA A 78 3.94 11.98 -4.84
C ALA A 78 2.41 12.11 -4.88
N LEU A 79 1.69 11.52 -3.93
CA LEU A 79 0.24 11.69 -3.81
C LEU A 79 -0.16 13.12 -3.51
N ILE A 80 0.44 13.73 -2.49
CA ILE A 80 0.12 15.10 -2.09
C ILE A 80 0.38 16.05 -3.27
N ALA A 81 1.52 15.91 -3.93
CA ALA A 81 1.88 16.74 -5.09
C ALA A 81 0.90 16.56 -6.25
N GLY A 82 0.57 15.32 -6.62
CA GLY A 82 -0.36 15.04 -7.72
C GLY A 82 -1.78 15.52 -7.45
N ILE A 83 -2.27 15.37 -6.21
CA ILE A 83 -3.60 15.83 -5.81
C ILE A 83 -3.68 17.36 -5.81
N ARG A 84 -2.66 18.05 -5.24
CA ARG A 84 -2.58 19.52 -5.25
C ARG A 84 -2.39 20.10 -6.64
N GLY A 85 -1.55 19.46 -7.47
CA GLY A 85 -1.35 19.84 -8.87
C GLY A 85 -2.63 19.75 -9.71
N ASN A 86 -3.66 19.03 -9.23
CA ASN A 86 -4.99 18.96 -9.83
C ASN A 86 -6.03 19.80 -9.06
N GLY A 87 -5.60 20.82 -8.32
CA GLY A 87 -6.48 21.82 -7.71
C GLY A 87 -7.17 21.40 -6.41
N VAL A 88 -6.78 20.28 -5.80
CA VAL A 88 -7.39 19.79 -4.55
C VAL A 88 -6.41 19.98 -3.40
N ASN A 89 -6.82 20.70 -2.37
CA ASN A 89 -6.03 20.89 -1.14
C ASN A 89 -6.46 19.85 -0.08
N PRO A 90 -5.63 18.84 0.21
CA PRO A 90 -5.94 17.86 1.24
C PRO A 90 -5.69 18.43 2.64
N ARG A 91 -6.41 17.90 3.62
CA ARG A 91 -5.98 17.98 5.02
C ARG A 91 -4.91 16.91 5.26
N LEU A 92 -3.90 17.26 6.03
CA LEU A 92 -2.79 16.39 6.34
C LEU A 92 -2.90 15.85 7.76
N ILE A 93 -2.40 14.64 8.00
CA ILE A 93 -2.25 14.07 9.34
C ILE A 93 -0.87 13.46 9.53
N THR A 94 -0.21 13.76 10.65
CA THR A 94 1.03 13.08 11.04
C THR A 94 0.82 12.31 12.33
N TRP A 95 1.10 11.01 12.29
CA TRP A 95 1.09 10.17 13.49
C TRP A 95 2.40 10.37 14.26
N THR A 96 2.31 10.92 15.46
CA THR A 96 3.46 11.28 16.29
C THR A 96 3.87 10.15 17.25
N GLY A 97 4.61 10.47 18.31
CA GLY A 97 5.15 9.51 19.26
C GLY A 97 6.11 8.54 18.56
N ASN A 98 5.97 7.25 18.87
CA ASN A 98 6.82 6.20 18.29
C ASN A 98 6.54 5.90 16.81
N ARG A 99 5.57 6.57 16.18
CA ARG A 99 5.23 6.37 14.74
C ARG A 99 5.96 7.31 13.80
N LEU A 100 6.45 8.46 14.28
CA LEU A 100 7.29 9.37 13.51
C LEU A 100 8.74 9.21 13.97
N PRO A 101 9.62 8.60 13.16
CA PRO A 101 11.04 8.49 13.52
C PRO A 101 11.63 9.88 13.74
N LYS A 102 12.48 10.04 14.77
CA LYS A 102 13.14 11.33 15.08
C LYS A 102 13.85 11.94 13.87
N LYS A 103 14.46 11.11 13.02
CA LYS A 103 15.12 11.51 11.77
C LYS A 103 14.17 12.12 10.72
N GLU A 104 12.87 11.83 10.79
CA GLU A 104 11.86 12.33 9.85
C GLU A 104 11.20 13.63 10.30
N VAL A 105 11.28 13.97 11.59
CA VAL A 105 10.58 15.15 12.17
C VAL A 105 10.92 16.43 11.41
N ASN A 106 12.20 16.73 11.24
CA ASN A 106 12.64 17.96 10.55
C ASN A 106 12.20 18.00 9.08
N VAL A 107 12.17 16.84 8.41
CA VAL A 107 11.71 16.74 7.02
C VAL A 107 10.21 17.01 6.96
N VAL A 108 9.42 16.39 7.84
CA VAL A 108 7.96 16.57 7.89
C VAL A 108 7.59 18.02 8.22
N LEU A 109 8.32 18.69 9.11
CA LEU A 109 8.09 20.11 9.42
C LEU A 109 8.32 21.00 8.18
N LYS A 110 9.44 20.81 7.47
CA LYS A 110 9.71 21.54 6.21
C LYS A 110 8.66 21.25 5.14
N MET A 111 8.23 19.99 5.03
CA MET A 111 7.16 19.61 4.12
C MET A 111 5.84 20.29 4.47
N LYS A 112 5.45 20.33 5.75
CA LYS A 112 4.25 21.02 6.22
C LYS A 112 4.30 22.51 5.86
N GLU A 113 5.40 23.17 6.17
CA GLU A 113 5.62 24.59 5.90
C GLU A 113 5.47 24.90 4.41
N HIS A 114 6.14 24.13 3.55
CA HIS A 114 6.05 24.27 2.10
C HIS A 114 4.62 24.08 1.57
N LEU A 115 3.90 23.09 2.10
CA LEU A 115 2.57 22.74 1.60
C LEU A 115 1.47 23.72 2.03
N GLY A 116 1.62 24.38 3.18
CA GLY A 116 0.65 25.33 3.72
C GLY A 116 -0.76 24.73 3.91
N CYS A 117 -0.88 23.40 4.03
CA CYS A 117 -2.16 22.71 4.19
C CYS A 117 -2.62 22.69 5.66
N GLU A 118 -3.92 22.56 5.87
CA GLU A 118 -4.45 22.18 7.19
C GLU A 118 -3.79 20.87 7.64
N HIS A 119 -3.33 20.82 8.89
CA HIS A 119 -2.53 19.70 9.38
C HIS A 119 -2.84 19.38 10.83
N VAL A 120 -3.15 18.11 11.11
CA VAL A 120 -3.38 17.59 12.45
C VAL A 120 -2.26 16.63 12.85
N TYR A 121 -1.82 16.73 14.11
CA TYR A 121 -0.93 15.77 14.74
C TYR A 121 -1.74 14.89 15.68
N MET A 122 -1.45 13.60 15.68
CA MET A 122 -2.17 12.62 16.49
C MET A 122 -1.20 11.55 17.00
N ASP A 123 -1.17 11.29 18.30
CA ASP A 123 -0.36 10.21 18.87
C ASP A 123 -1.20 8.94 19.05
N PRO A 124 -1.00 7.89 18.22
CA PRO A 124 -1.81 6.68 18.30
C PRO A 124 -1.49 5.79 19.50
N SER A 125 -0.49 6.14 20.32
CA SER A 125 -0.16 5.41 21.54
C SER A 125 -1.08 5.76 22.71
N LEU A 126 -1.71 6.93 22.66
CA LEU A 126 -2.64 7.40 23.68
C LEU A 126 -3.85 6.47 23.80
N LEU A 127 -4.21 6.18 25.04
CA LEU A 127 -5.42 5.45 25.37
C LEU A 127 -6.54 6.45 25.63
N LEU A 128 -7.48 6.53 24.70
CA LEU A 128 -8.67 7.35 24.88
C LEU A 128 -9.71 6.56 25.68
N GLU A 129 -9.97 7.01 26.91
CA GLU A 129 -10.91 6.40 27.85
C GLU A 129 -12.31 7.00 27.67
N HIS A 130 -13.14 6.32 26.86
CA HIS A 130 -14.56 6.60 26.68
C HIS A 130 -15.20 5.40 25.96
N ASP A 131 -16.48 5.11 26.23
CA ASP A 131 -17.19 3.98 25.62
C ASP A 131 -17.16 3.99 24.09
N ARG A 132 -17.43 5.14 23.45
CA ARG A 132 -17.28 5.31 22.00
C ARG A 132 -15.94 4.80 21.45
N PHE A 133 -14.83 5.05 22.15
CA PHE A 133 -13.51 4.64 21.70
C PHE A 133 -13.24 3.16 21.97
N ASN A 134 -13.82 2.61 23.04
CA ASN A 134 -13.85 1.17 23.26
C ASN A 134 -14.59 0.44 22.13
N GLU A 135 -15.73 0.97 21.71
CA GLU A 135 -16.51 0.40 20.60
C GLU A 135 -15.76 0.48 19.27
N LEU A 136 -15.09 1.59 18.95
CA LEU A 136 -14.22 1.69 17.76
C LEU A 136 -13.09 0.64 17.79
N ARG A 137 -12.45 0.45 18.95
CA ARG A 137 -11.40 -0.57 19.12
C ARG A 137 -11.94 -1.98 18.88
N LYS A 138 -13.11 -2.31 19.43
CA LYS A 138 -13.77 -3.62 19.25
C LYS A 138 -14.18 -3.82 17.79
N ALA A 139 -14.77 -2.81 17.16
CA ALA A 139 -15.16 -2.84 15.76
C ALA A 139 -13.96 -3.08 14.83
N GLY A 140 -12.84 -2.37 15.06
CA GLY A 140 -11.61 -2.58 14.29
C GLY A 140 -11.02 -3.98 14.47
N ASN A 141 -11.06 -4.52 15.69
CA ASN A 141 -10.65 -5.90 15.95
C ASN A 141 -11.51 -6.91 15.16
N LYS A 142 -12.84 -6.72 15.18
CA LYS A 142 -13.77 -7.57 14.42
C LYS A 142 -13.55 -7.46 12.90
N ALA A 143 -13.36 -6.24 12.39
CA ALA A 143 -13.15 -5.99 10.96
C ALA A 143 -11.85 -6.63 10.43
N THR A 144 -10.84 -6.81 11.30
CA THR A 144 -9.59 -7.51 10.95
C THR A 144 -9.63 -9.02 11.19
N GLY A 145 -10.80 -9.59 11.48
CA GLY A 145 -10.95 -11.01 11.81
C GLY A 145 -10.16 -11.41 13.05
N PHE A 146 -10.05 -10.50 14.05
CA PHE A 146 -9.31 -10.69 15.30
C PHE A 146 -7.80 -10.87 15.16
N SER A 147 -7.23 -10.61 13.98
CA SER A 147 -5.81 -10.87 13.69
C SER A 147 -4.84 -9.86 14.29
N ARG A 148 -5.33 -8.70 14.76
CA ARG A 148 -4.49 -7.58 15.22
C ARG A 148 -4.81 -7.09 16.63
N GLY A 149 -5.90 -7.58 17.22
CA GLY A 149 -6.39 -7.10 18.51
C GLY A 149 -7.07 -5.71 18.42
N PRO A 150 -7.59 -5.20 19.55
CA PRO A 150 -8.22 -3.89 19.61
C PRO A 150 -7.24 -2.75 19.32
N SER A 151 -7.43 -2.02 18.21
CA SER A 151 -6.46 -1.04 17.70
C SER A 151 -6.66 0.36 18.30
N ARG A 152 -5.68 0.84 19.09
CA ARG A 152 -5.65 2.24 19.56
C ARG A 152 -5.61 3.23 18.39
N LEU A 153 -4.97 2.85 17.29
CA LEU A 153 -4.90 3.70 16.10
C LEU A 153 -6.29 3.99 15.55
N THR A 154 -7.17 2.99 15.43
CA THR A 154 -8.56 3.18 14.96
C THR A 154 -9.31 4.17 15.86
N ALA A 155 -9.21 4.02 17.18
CA ALA A 155 -9.89 4.94 18.10
C ALA A 155 -9.36 6.38 18.01
N ASN A 156 -8.05 6.57 17.99
CA ASN A 156 -7.45 7.91 17.88
C ASN A 156 -7.74 8.56 16.53
N MET A 157 -7.82 7.77 15.44
CA MET A 157 -8.29 8.29 14.16
C MET A 157 -9.73 8.78 14.26
N GLY A 158 -10.63 8.02 14.92
CA GLY A 158 -12.02 8.43 15.13
C GLY A 158 -12.20 9.73 15.93
N GLU A 159 -11.18 10.17 16.66
CA GLU A 159 -11.19 11.47 17.36
C GLU A 159 -10.90 12.64 16.42
N VAL A 160 -9.98 12.47 15.46
CA VAL A 160 -9.44 13.57 14.66
C VAL A 160 -10.07 13.72 13.28
N VAL A 161 -10.74 12.68 12.78
CA VAL A 161 -11.40 12.69 11.46
C VAL A 161 -12.59 13.64 11.45
N LEU A 162 -12.82 14.30 10.32
CA LEU A 162 -13.96 15.20 10.12
C LEU A 162 -15.08 14.50 9.33
N PRO A 163 -16.33 14.97 9.45
CA PRO A 163 -17.42 14.49 8.62
C PRO A 163 -17.09 14.58 7.13
N ASN A 164 -17.48 13.57 6.37
CA ASN A 164 -17.26 13.43 4.92
C ASN A 164 -15.78 13.44 4.50
N GLU A 165 -14.86 13.06 5.39
CA GLU A 165 -13.48 12.76 5.01
C GLU A 165 -13.28 11.34 4.52
N VAL A 166 -12.36 11.20 3.56
CA VAL A 166 -11.81 9.92 3.12
C VAL A 166 -10.31 9.92 3.36
N PHE A 167 -9.81 8.85 3.97
CA PHE A 167 -8.39 8.69 4.21
C PHE A 167 -7.71 8.07 2.99
N VAL A 168 -6.99 8.88 2.22
CA VAL A 168 -6.20 8.39 1.10
C VAL A 168 -4.86 7.89 1.64
N ARG A 169 -4.59 6.60 1.44
CA ARG A 169 -3.35 5.97 1.92
C ARG A 169 -2.27 6.01 0.84
N GLY A 170 -1.02 6.28 1.25
CA GLY A 170 0.20 6.22 0.42
C GLY A 170 0.54 4.85 -0.19
N PHE A 171 -0.37 3.88 -0.09
CA PHE A 171 -0.19 2.52 -0.57
C PHE A 171 -0.22 2.45 -2.10
N GLY A 172 0.55 1.50 -2.65
CA GLY A 172 0.60 1.19 -4.08
C GLY A 172 1.77 1.85 -4.81
N GLY A 173 2.36 2.92 -4.24
CA GLY A 173 3.60 3.50 -4.75
C GLY A 173 4.75 2.49 -4.73
N GLU A 174 4.70 1.55 -3.78
CA GLU A 174 5.60 0.41 -3.66
C GLU A 174 5.57 -0.54 -4.86
N VAL A 175 4.41 -0.69 -5.51
CA VAL A 175 4.26 -1.47 -6.75
C VAL A 175 4.91 -0.73 -7.91
N ILE A 176 4.66 0.58 -8.02
CA ILE A 176 5.24 1.44 -9.06
C ILE A 176 6.78 1.33 -9.02
N ARG A 177 7.37 1.45 -7.83
CA ARG A 177 8.83 1.47 -7.64
C ARG A 177 9.50 0.12 -7.38
N GLY A 178 8.75 -0.99 -7.51
CA GLY A 178 9.26 -2.35 -7.35
C GLY A 178 9.83 -2.64 -5.96
N PHE A 179 8.96 -2.75 -4.95
CA PHE A 179 9.36 -3.00 -3.57
C PHE A 179 10.13 -4.31 -3.39
N TYR A 180 9.59 -5.43 -3.87
CA TYR A 180 10.28 -6.72 -3.77
C TYR A 180 11.49 -6.84 -4.71
N ASN A 181 11.56 -6.03 -5.77
CA ASN A 181 12.69 -6.03 -6.69
C ASN A 181 13.95 -5.40 -6.09
N ARG A 182 13.82 -4.69 -4.96
CA ARG A 182 14.95 -4.14 -4.18
C ARG A 182 15.56 -5.13 -3.19
N HIS A 183 14.92 -6.27 -2.95
CA HIS A 183 15.56 -7.32 -2.19
C HIS A 183 16.76 -7.86 -2.99
N LYS A 184 17.93 -7.92 -2.35
CA LYS A 184 19.20 -8.33 -2.98
C LYS A 184 19.22 -9.80 -3.41
N SER A 185 18.26 -10.60 -2.96
CA SER A 185 18.16 -12.02 -3.29
C SER A 185 17.71 -12.18 -4.74
N ALA A 186 18.56 -12.80 -5.56
CA ALA A 186 18.15 -13.27 -6.87
C ALA A 186 17.04 -14.32 -6.72
N MET A 187 16.09 -14.32 -7.65
CA MET A 187 15.11 -15.39 -7.76
C MET A 187 15.85 -16.68 -8.15
N THR A 188 15.65 -17.76 -7.39
CA THR A 188 16.27 -19.06 -7.65
C THR A 188 15.56 -19.85 -8.75
N GLY A 189 14.37 -19.40 -9.16
CA GLY A 189 13.49 -20.12 -10.07
C GLY A 189 12.53 -21.06 -9.35
N ASN A 190 12.76 -21.33 -8.05
CA ASN A 190 11.80 -21.99 -7.19
C ASN A 190 10.91 -20.93 -6.52
N LEU A 191 9.77 -20.64 -7.14
CA LEU A 191 8.85 -19.59 -6.67
C LEU A 191 8.36 -19.80 -5.23
N VAL A 192 8.19 -21.05 -4.79
CA VAL A 192 7.77 -21.32 -3.41
C VAL A 192 8.85 -20.86 -2.43
N LYS A 193 10.10 -21.25 -2.66
CA LYS A 193 11.23 -20.84 -1.81
C LYS A 193 11.51 -19.35 -1.90
N ASP A 194 11.48 -18.79 -3.11
CA ASP A 194 11.73 -17.37 -3.34
C ASP A 194 10.69 -16.52 -2.61
N PHE A 195 9.41 -16.89 -2.70
CA PHE A 195 8.34 -16.16 -2.05
C PHE A 195 8.32 -16.35 -0.53
N ALA A 196 8.57 -17.57 -0.05
CA ALA A 196 8.76 -17.83 1.38
C ALA A 196 9.92 -17.00 1.96
N ASN A 197 10.99 -16.80 1.21
CA ASN A 197 12.10 -15.95 1.63
C ASN A 197 11.76 -14.46 1.63
N LEU A 198 10.97 -13.98 0.66
CA LEU A 198 10.43 -12.60 0.69
C LEU A 198 9.45 -12.37 1.85
N TYR A 199 8.81 -13.44 2.33
CA TYR A 199 7.91 -13.42 3.48
C TYR A 199 8.65 -13.34 4.83
N LYS A 200 9.86 -13.91 4.91
CA LYS A 200 10.70 -13.85 6.12
C LYS A 200 11.07 -12.40 6.42
N THR A 201 10.50 -11.87 7.51
CA THR A 201 10.86 -10.53 8.01
C THR A 201 12.12 -10.60 8.87
N SER A 202 12.82 -9.47 9.05
CA SER A 202 13.97 -9.36 9.96
C SER A 202 13.68 -9.75 11.43
N ARG A 203 12.40 -9.92 11.78
CA ARG A 203 11.97 -10.38 13.12
C ARG A 203 12.08 -11.90 13.30
N ILE A 204 12.26 -12.67 12.22
CA ILE A 204 12.40 -14.12 12.27
C ILE A 204 13.83 -14.44 11.84
N LYS A 205 14.75 -14.47 12.81
CA LYS A 205 16.17 -14.74 12.57
C LYS A 205 16.43 -16.22 12.30
N GLU A 206 15.80 -17.09 13.09
CA GLU A 206 15.92 -18.54 13.01
C GLU A 206 14.51 -19.14 12.94
N PRO A 207 13.96 -19.35 11.72
CA PRO A 207 12.65 -19.96 11.58
C PRO A 207 12.71 -21.44 11.99
N SER A 208 11.75 -21.89 12.80
CA SER A 208 11.60 -23.32 13.09
C SER A 208 11.24 -24.10 11.81
N GLU A 209 11.48 -25.40 11.83
CA GLU A 209 11.07 -26.30 10.74
C GLU A 209 9.55 -26.21 10.51
N ALA A 210 8.76 -26.26 11.59
CA ALA A 210 7.31 -26.13 11.52
C ALA A 210 6.87 -24.80 10.87
N PHE A 211 7.51 -23.68 11.22
CA PHE A 211 7.23 -22.39 10.58
C PHE A 211 7.58 -22.41 9.10
N THR A 212 8.75 -22.95 8.75
CA THR A 212 9.21 -23.02 7.36
C THR A 212 8.26 -23.84 6.51
N LYS A 213 7.90 -25.05 6.99
CA LYS A 213 6.93 -25.92 6.35
C LYS A 213 5.58 -25.23 6.14
N PHE A 214 5.05 -24.58 7.18
CA PHE A 214 3.80 -23.84 7.09
C PHE A 214 3.84 -22.72 6.03
N VAL A 215 4.92 -21.92 5.99
CA VAL A 215 5.06 -20.83 5.03
C VAL A 215 5.17 -21.36 3.60
N GLU A 216 5.93 -22.44 3.38
CA GLU A 216 6.07 -23.05 2.07
C GLU A 216 4.76 -23.68 1.57
N GLU A 217 4.03 -24.40 2.43
CA GLU A 217 2.71 -24.98 2.11
C GLU A 217 1.69 -23.88 1.79
N SER A 218 1.62 -22.85 2.63
CA SER A 218 0.70 -21.73 2.41
C SER A 218 1.05 -20.94 1.14
N THR A 219 2.35 -20.80 0.85
CA THR A 219 2.84 -20.19 -0.39
C THR A 219 2.43 -21.01 -1.60
N ARG A 220 2.60 -22.33 -1.55
CA ARG A 220 2.20 -23.23 -2.64
C ARG A 220 0.71 -23.10 -2.94
N GLY A 221 -0.13 -23.18 -1.91
CA GLY A 221 -1.57 -23.00 -2.05
C GLY A 221 -1.95 -21.62 -2.60
N PHE A 222 -1.24 -20.55 -2.22
CA PHE A 222 -1.45 -19.22 -2.78
C PHE A 222 -1.10 -19.18 -4.28
N LEU A 223 0.08 -19.68 -4.68
CA LEU A 223 0.54 -19.66 -6.07
C LEU A 223 -0.39 -20.44 -7.00
N GLU A 224 -0.89 -21.59 -6.55
CA GLU A 224 -1.88 -22.41 -7.26
C GLU A 224 -3.18 -21.63 -7.46
N ARG A 225 -3.76 -21.08 -6.39
CA ARG A 225 -5.01 -20.29 -6.47
C ARG A 225 -4.85 -18.99 -7.24
N ALA A 226 -3.66 -18.45 -7.30
CA ALA A 226 -3.37 -17.23 -8.03
C ALA A 226 -2.95 -17.49 -9.48
N ASN A 227 -2.93 -18.76 -9.92
CA ASN A 227 -2.62 -19.17 -11.29
C ASN A 227 -1.27 -18.60 -11.79
N TYR A 228 -0.21 -18.69 -10.97
CA TYR A 228 1.16 -18.23 -11.36
C TYR A 228 1.84 -19.16 -12.36
N ASP A 229 1.27 -20.33 -12.64
CA ASP A 229 1.66 -21.24 -13.72
C ASP A 229 1.22 -20.73 -15.11
N LYS A 230 0.35 -19.71 -15.17
CA LYS A 230 -0.15 -19.12 -16.42
C LYS A 230 0.77 -18.02 -16.94
N ASN A 231 0.52 -17.57 -18.18
CA ASN A 231 1.25 -16.47 -18.77
C ASN A 231 1.02 -15.16 -17.99
N LEU A 232 2.10 -14.61 -17.42
CA LEU A 232 2.10 -13.36 -16.68
C LEU A 232 2.49 -12.16 -17.54
N PHE A 233 2.51 -12.33 -18.87
CA PHE A 233 2.61 -11.25 -19.85
C PHE A 233 3.78 -10.30 -19.57
N ASN A 234 4.96 -10.90 -19.37
CA ASN A 234 6.25 -10.24 -19.10
C ASN A 234 6.25 -9.21 -17.95
N ILE A 235 5.31 -9.31 -17.01
CA ILE A 235 5.35 -8.59 -15.74
C ILE A 235 6.33 -9.31 -14.80
N ASP A 236 7.19 -8.56 -14.12
CA ASP A 236 8.07 -9.13 -13.09
C ASP A 236 7.22 -9.70 -11.95
N ILE A 237 7.43 -10.98 -11.68
CA ILE A 237 6.66 -11.74 -10.72
C ILE A 237 6.70 -11.14 -9.31
N ARG A 238 7.78 -10.43 -8.95
CA ARG A 238 7.93 -9.79 -7.63
C ARG A 238 6.96 -8.64 -7.45
N ASP A 239 6.64 -7.90 -8.51
CA ASP A 239 5.65 -6.83 -8.47
C ASP A 239 4.24 -7.40 -8.27
N LEU A 240 3.91 -8.48 -9.00
CA LEU A 240 2.64 -9.20 -8.85
C LEU A 240 2.49 -9.79 -7.44
N LEU A 241 3.52 -10.44 -6.94
CA LEU A 241 3.52 -11.04 -5.61
C LEU A 241 3.34 -10.00 -4.51
N TYR A 242 4.04 -8.86 -4.59
CA TYR A 242 3.84 -7.76 -3.66
C TYR A 242 2.40 -7.25 -3.70
N TRP A 243 1.86 -7.02 -4.90
CA TRP A 243 0.54 -6.44 -5.06
C TRP A 243 -0.58 -7.41 -4.66
N GLU A 244 -0.55 -8.64 -5.15
CA GLU A 244 -1.64 -9.62 -4.97
C GLU A 244 -1.62 -10.25 -3.58
N GLN A 245 -0.45 -10.54 -3.03
CA GLN A 245 -0.36 -11.14 -1.70
C GLN A 245 -0.24 -10.08 -0.61
N ARG A 246 0.83 -9.27 -0.64
CA ARG A 246 1.11 -8.40 0.51
C ARG A 246 0.07 -7.29 0.61
N MET A 247 -0.24 -6.62 -0.50
CA MET A 247 -1.26 -5.58 -0.49
C MET A 247 -2.67 -6.16 -0.45
N GLY A 248 -2.92 -7.30 -1.10
CA GLY A 248 -4.19 -8.02 -1.04
C GLY A 248 -4.56 -8.57 0.34
N MET A 249 -3.58 -8.80 1.21
CA MET A 249 -3.82 -9.31 2.57
C MET A 249 -3.48 -8.28 3.65
N TRP A 250 -2.20 -7.95 3.83
CA TRP A 250 -1.78 -6.99 4.86
C TRP A 250 -2.35 -5.60 4.58
N GLY A 251 -2.24 -5.14 3.32
CA GLY A 251 -2.79 -3.85 2.91
C GLY A 251 -4.29 -3.77 3.14
N ALA A 252 -5.05 -4.74 2.62
CA ALA A 252 -6.51 -4.84 2.82
C ALA A 252 -6.89 -4.89 4.31
N ASN A 253 -6.18 -5.65 5.13
CA ASN A 253 -6.44 -5.71 6.57
C ASN A 253 -6.19 -4.36 7.27
N MET A 254 -5.28 -3.52 6.77
CA MET A 254 -5.06 -2.16 7.30
C MET A 254 -6.20 -1.20 6.93
N LEU A 255 -6.89 -1.44 5.82
CA LEU A 255 -8.10 -0.70 5.46
C LEU A 255 -9.23 -1.14 6.39
N ASN A 256 -9.48 -2.45 6.50
CA ASN A 256 -10.52 -2.99 7.38
C ASN A 256 -10.35 -2.56 8.85
N GLU A 257 -9.11 -2.50 9.37
CA GLU A 257 -8.85 -2.00 10.74
C GLU A 257 -9.36 -0.57 10.94
N MET A 258 -9.31 0.25 9.89
CA MET A 258 -9.63 1.68 9.92
C MET A 258 -11.08 2.00 9.60
N ASP A 259 -11.75 1.15 8.83
CA ASP A 259 -13.13 1.36 8.36
C ASP A 259 -14.12 1.80 9.45
N PRO A 260 -14.06 1.32 10.71
CA PRO A 260 -14.93 1.81 11.77
C PRO A 260 -14.75 3.29 12.12
N ALA A 261 -13.57 3.86 11.87
CA ALA A 261 -13.24 5.25 12.16
C ALA A 261 -13.33 6.14 10.91
N ILE A 262 -12.81 5.68 9.78
CA ILE A 262 -12.81 6.44 8.53
C ILE A 262 -12.68 5.52 7.32
N TYR A 263 -13.50 5.78 6.30
CA TYR A 263 -13.38 5.12 5.01
C TYR A 263 -12.00 5.41 4.39
N SER A 264 -11.28 4.36 4.01
CA SER A 264 -9.94 4.46 3.44
C SER A 264 -9.91 4.04 1.98
N ILE A 265 -9.13 4.75 1.15
CA ILE A 265 -8.85 4.36 -0.24
C ILE A 265 -7.34 4.30 -0.49
N VAL A 266 -6.92 3.37 -1.34
CA VAL A 266 -5.51 3.23 -1.76
C VAL A 266 -5.17 4.24 -2.85
N GLY A 267 -4.15 5.06 -2.61
CA GLY A 267 -3.83 6.21 -3.47
C GLY A 267 -3.12 5.90 -4.78
N PHE A 268 -2.59 4.69 -5.02
CA PHE A 268 -1.97 4.34 -6.31
C PHE A 268 -2.51 3.06 -6.95
N ASN A 269 -3.63 2.50 -6.46
CA ASN A 269 -4.13 1.22 -6.93
C ASN A 269 -4.86 1.32 -8.29
N SER A 270 -4.10 1.31 -9.38
CA SER A 270 -4.63 1.44 -10.74
C SER A 270 -3.87 0.56 -11.72
N ARG A 271 -4.58 -0.35 -12.41
CA ARG A 271 -4.01 -1.23 -13.44
C ARG A 271 -3.31 -0.44 -14.56
N PRO A 272 -3.92 0.58 -15.20
CA PRO A 272 -3.23 1.39 -16.20
C PRO A 272 -1.96 2.06 -15.68
N LEU A 273 -1.97 2.53 -14.43
CA LEU A 273 -0.80 3.17 -13.82
C LEU A 273 0.32 2.14 -13.58
N TYR A 274 -0.03 0.97 -13.03
CA TYR A 274 0.94 -0.10 -12.81
C TYR A 274 1.48 -0.67 -14.10
N GLU A 275 0.66 -0.95 -15.11
CA GLU A 275 1.08 -1.39 -16.44
C GLU A 275 2.07 -0.40 -17.07
N ALA A 276 1.78 0.90 -17.00
CA ALA A 276 2.70 1.93 -17.45
C ALA A 276 4.02 1.91 -16.65
N SER A 277 3.96 1.75 -15.33
CA SER A 277 5.17 1.62 -14.51
C SER A 277 6.00 0.40 -14.91
N PHE A 278 5.39 -0.76 -15.13
CA PHE A 278 6.06 -2.00 -15.52
C PHE A 278 6.72 -1.91 -16.90
N GLY A 279 6.24 -1.03 -17.78
CA GLY A 279 6.85 -0.73 -19.07
C GLY A 279 8.15 0.08 -18.98
N LEU A 280 8.51 0.65 -17.82
CA LEU A 280 9.77 1.37 -17.66
C LEU A 280 10.94 0.40 -17.51
N LYS A 281 12.11 0.79 -18.06
CA LYS A 281 13.38 0.09 -17.79
C LYS A 281 13.66 0.08 -16.29
N SER A 282 14.14 -1.05 -15.75
CA SER A 282 14.37 -1.24 -14.32
C SER A 282 15.23 -0.15 -13.68
N ASN A 283 16.29 0.30 -14.36
CA ASN A 283 17.18 1.38 -13.90
C ASN A 283 16.52 2.78 -13.86
N LYS A 284 15.31 2.93 -14.39
CA LYS A 284 14.51 4.17 -14.32
C LYS A 284 13.26 4.03 -13.45
N ARG A 285 12.86 2.80 -13.12
CA ARG A 285 11.66 2.48 -12.34
C ARG A 285 11.97 2.21 -10.86
N LEU A 286 12.98 1.37 -10.62
CA LEU A 286 13.18 0.80 -9.28
C LEU A 286 13.70 1.85 -8.31
N GLY A 287 13.11 1.87 -7.11
CA GLY A 287 13.52 2.75 -6.03
C GLY A 287 12.83 4.12 -6.01
N SER A 288 13.20 4.93 -5.03
CA SER A 288 12.45 6.14 -4.68
C SER A 288 12.50 7.26 -5.72
N GLU A 289 13.49 7.26 -6.62
CA GLU A 289 13.70 8.31 -7.61
C GLU A 289 12.50 8.49 -8.54
N ILE A 290 11.78 7.41 -8.90
CA ILE A 290 10.59 7.52 -9.76
C ILE A 290 9.46 8.29 -9.08
N MET A 291 9.29 8.11 -7.77
CA MET A 291 8.25 8.80 -6.99
C MET A 291 8.60 10.28 -6.79
N LEU A 292 9.88 10.61 -6.65
CA LEU A 292 10.36 11.99 -6.63
C LEU A 292 10.17 12.66 -7.99
N LYS A 293 10.35 11.94 -9.10
CA LYS A 293 10.04 12.45 -10.45
C LYS A 293 8.55 12.74 -10.64
N ILE A 294 7.67 11.91 -10.08
CA ILE A 294 6.22 12.19 -10.04
C ILE A 294 5.97 13.45 -9.21
N THR A 295 6.59 13.56 -8.03
CA THR A 295 6.46 14.76 -7.19
C THR A 295 6.88 16.02 -7.95
N ALA A 296 8.07 16.00 -8.57
CA ALA A 296 8.65 17.13 -9.28
C ALA A 296 7.86 17.59 -10.50
N GLN A 297 6.99 16.73 -11.05
CA GLN A 297 6.09 17.07 -12.15
C GLN A 297 5.03 18.10 -11.72
N TYR A 298 4.62 18.06 -10.46
CA TYR A 298 3.58 18.95 -9.91
C TYR A 298 4.17 20.01 -8.97
N ASP A 299 5.23 19.66 -8.25
CA ASP A 299 5.86 20.52 -7.26
C ASP A 299 7.35 20.18 -7.13
N LYS A 300 8.18 20.92 -7.86
CA LYS A 300 9.64 20.70 -7.90
C LYS A 300 10.29 20.95 -6.54
N ALA A 301 9.96 22.07 -5.89
CA ALA A 301 10.53 22.41 -4.58
C ALA A 301 10.18 21.33 -3.55
N PHE A 302 8.92 20.86 -3.53
CA PHE A 302 8.52 19.78 -2.64
C PHE A 302 9.28 18.47 -2.88
N SER A 303 9.67 18.17 -4.12
CA SER A 303 10.46 16.97 -4.45
C SER A 303 11.89 16.99 -3.88
N GLU A 304 12.41 18.19 -3.59
CA GLU A 304 13.80 18.41 -3.16
C GLU A 304 13.93 18.52 -1.63
N ILE A 305 12.81 18.66 -0.90
CA ILE A 305 12.80 18.68 0.57
C ILE A 305 13.11 17.27 1.09
N GLY A 306 14.40 16.99 1.34
CA GLY A 306 14.96 15.87 2.12
C GLY A 306 14.21 14.52 2.06
N VAL A 307 14.87 13.48 1.55
CA VAL A 307 14.26 12.14 1.49
C VAL A 307 14.82 11.27 2.60
N VAL A 308 13.94 10.75 3.46
CA VAL A 308 14.32 9.73 4.43
C VAL A 308 13.99 8.38 3.81
N SER A 309 15.04 7.64 3.41
CA SER A 309 14.91 6.27 2.93
C SER A 309 14.66 5.29 4.07
#